data_AF-A0A0F3N326-F1
#
_entry.id   AF-A0A0F3N326-F1
#
_cell.length_a   1.000
_cell.length_b   1.000
_cell.length_c   1.000
_cell.angle_alpha   90.00
_cell.angle_beta   90.00
_cell.angle_gamma   90.00
#
_symmetry.space_group_name_H-M   'P 1'
#
loop_
_entity.id
_entity.type
_entity.pdbx_description
1 polymer ?
#
loop_
_entity_poly.entity_id
_entity_poly.type
_entity_poly.pdbx_seq_one_letter_code
_entity_poly.pdbx_strand_id
1 'polypeptide(L)'
;MVLCKYLISYRDSIFIKDHVKSKHIIAGDYSYYSGYYHGTAFDDCVMYLDAEDNRYKSDEIDKLVIGKFCSIATGVKFIMGGT
;
A
#
# COMPACT_ATOMS: atom_id res chain seq x y z
N MET A 1 -8.43 10.46 -15.47
CA MET A 1 -9.06 10.68 -14.16
C MET A 1 -9.76 9.39 -13.76
N VAL A 2 -8.99 8.41 -13.28
CA VAL A 2 -9.54 7.14 -12.80
C VAL A 2 -9.91 7.38 -11.34
N LEU A 3 -11.20 7.48 -11.03
CA LEU A 3 -11.64 7.43 -9.64
C LEU A 3 -11.18 6.07 -9.07
N CYS A 4 -10.32 6.10 -8.06
CA CYS A 4 -10.18 4.98 -7.14
C CYS A 4 -11.60 4.61 -6.69
N LYS A 5 -12.09 3.44 -7.10
CA LYS A 5 -13.46 2.96 -6.85
C LYS A 5 -13.83 2.86 -5.36
N TYR A 6 -12.92 3.17 -4.44
CA TYR A 6 -13.02 2.85 -3.01
C TYR A 6 -13.23 4.03 -2.07
N LEU A 7 -12.91 5.28 -2.47
CA LEU A 7 -13.02 6.45 -1.58
C LEU A 7 -13.90 7.52 -2.24
N ILE A 8 -15.09 7.75 -1.67
CA ILE A 8 -16.11 8.66 -2.21
C ILE A 8 -15.96 10.07 -1.59
N SER A 9 -15.36 10.16 -0.41
CA SER A 9 -15.14 11.39 0.35
C SER A 9 -13.76 11.45 1.00
N TYR A 10 -13.29 12.66 1.33
CA TYR A 10 -12.06 12.89 2.09
C TYR A 10 -12.11 12.35 3.53
N ARG A 11 -13.32 12.06 4.02
CA ARG A 11 -13.54 11.44 5.33
C ARG A 11 -13.41 9.93 5.29
N ASP A 12 -13.39 9.35 4.11
CA ASP A 12 -13.31 7.91 3.94
C ASP A 12 -11.86 7.45 4.09
N SER A 13 -11.71 6.24 4.58
CA SER A 13 -10.42 5.58 4.77
C SER A 13 -10.61 4.08 4.60
N ILE A 14 -9.60 3.42 4.05
CA ILE A 14 -9.60 1.98 3.85
C ILE A 14 -8.58 1.33 4.77
N PHE A 15 -8.95 0.22 5.40
CA PHE A 15 -7.98 -0.60 6.12
C PHE A 15 -7.04 -1.25 5.12
N ILE A 16 -5.74 -1.04 5.35
CA ILE A 16 -4.69 -1.43 4.41
C ILE A 16 -4.66 -2.95 4.27
N LYS A 17 -4.71 -3.67 5.39
CA LYS A 17 -4.66 -5.14 5.43
C LYS A 17 -5.71 -5.84 4.56
N ASP A 18 -6.87 -5.20 4.35
CA ASP A 18 -8.00 -5.79 3.64
C ASP A 18 -7.98 -5.48 2.14
N HIS A 19 -7.13 -4.55 1.70
CA HIS A 19 -7.12 -4.02 0.32
C HIS A 19 -5.77 -4.17 -0.39
N VAL A 20 -4.69 -4.48 0.33
CA VAL A 20 -3.38 -4.76 -0.29
C VAL A 20 -3.41 -6.04 -1.10
N LYS A 21 -2.77 -6.01 -2.27
CA LYS A 21 -2.69 -7.18 -3.17
C LYS A 21 -1.34 -7.86 -3.08
N SER A 22 -0.27 -7.10 -2.85
CA SER A 22 1.08 -7.66 -2.73
C SER A 22 1.24 -8.38 -1.39
N LYS A 23 1.72 -9.63 -1.45
CA LYS A 23 2.10 -10.41 -0.25
C LYS A 23 3.33 -9.86 0.48
N HIS A 24 4.08 -8.96 -0.17
CA HIS A 24 5.26 -8.29 0.39
C HIS A 24 4.88 -7.02 1.17
N ILE A 25 3.60 -6.64 1.16
CA ILE A 25 3.04 -5.58 2.01
C ILE A 25 2.27 -6.26 3.15
N ILE A 26 2.76 -6.10 4.37
CA ILE A 26 2.15 -6.66 5.59
C ILE A 26 1.66 -5.50 6.44
N ALA A 27 0.35 -5.43 6.68
CA ALA A 27 -0.24 -4.39 7.51
C ALA A 27 -0.93 -4.96 8.74
N GLY A 28 -0.68 -4.33 9.88
CA GLY A 28 -1.36 -4.65 11.14
C GLY A 28 -2.81 -4.16 11.19
N ASP A 29 -3.54 -4.65 12.18
CA ASP A 29 -4.94 -4.28 12.41
C ASP A 29 -5.12 -2.77 12.62
N TYR A 30 -6.26 -2.25 12.15
CA TYR A 30 -6.69 -0.85 12.29
C TYR A 30 -5.76 0.18 11.64
N SER A 31 -4.75 -0.24 10.89
CA SER A 31 -3.94 0.65 10.05
C SER A 31 -4.68 0.96 8.76
N TYR A 32 -4.82 2.24 8.45
CA TYR A 32 -5.65 2.71 7.35
C TYR A 32 -4.94 3.73 6.48
N TYR A 33 -5.41 3.83 5.23
CA TYR A 33 -4.98 4.81 4.25
C TYR A 33 -6.16 5.70 3.84
N SER A 34 -5.97 7.02 3.92
CA SER A 34 -6.92 8.02 3.43
C SER A 34 -6.39 8.62 2.13
N GLY A 35 -6.74 8.00 0.99
CA GLY A 35 -6.20 8.31 -0.34
C GLY A 35 -7.08 9.18 -1.25
N TYR A 36 -8.13 9.81 -0.73
CA TYR A 36 -9.17 10.47 -1.54
C TYR A 36 -8.59 11.48 -2.55
N TYR A 37 -7.64 12.31 -2.13
CA TYR A 37 -7.05 13.35 -2.99
C TYR A 37 -6.07 12.82 -4.03
N HIS A 38 -5.40 11.69 -3.76
CA HIS A 38 -4.48 11.08 -4.72
C HIS A 38 -5.21 10.15 -5.72
N GLY A 39 -6.34 9.57 -5.31
CA GLY A 39 -7.17 8.76 -6.19
C GLY A 39 -6.52 7.45 -6.64
N THR A 40 -5.59 6.91 -5.85
CA THR A 40 -4.92 5.63 -6.09
C THR A 40 -5.14 4.65 -4.94
N ALA A 41 -4.88 3.37 -5.17
CA ALA A 41 -4.88 2.38 -4.10
C ALA A 41 -3.61 2.52 -3.22
N PHE A 42 -3.59 1.82 -2.09
CA PHE A 42 -2.41 1.81 -1.22
C PHE A 42 -1.19 1.17 -1.90
N ASP A 43 -1.37 0.10 -2.69
CA ASP A 43 -0.29 -0.55 -3.42
C ASP A 43 0.45 0.42 -4.34
N ASP A 44 -0.25 1.38 -4.97
CA ASP A 44 0.34 2.41 -5.84
C ASP A 44 1.17 3.47 -5.07
N CYS A 45 1.13 3.43 -3.73
CA CYS A 45 1.96 4.26 -2.86
C CYS A 45 3.29 3.58 -2.52
N VAL A 46 3.43 2.29 -2.82
CA VAL A 46 4.65 1.51 -2.59
C VAL A 46 5.41 1.40 -3.92
N MET A 47 6.46 2.20 -4.04
CA MET A 47 7.22 2.36 -5.27
C MET A 47 8.34 1.32 -5.35
N TYR A 48 8.53 0.73 -6.52
CA TYR A 48 9.64 -0.20 -6.81
C TYR A 48 9.66 -1.45 -5.90
N LEU A 49 8.50 -1.86 -5.39
CA LEU A 49 8.38 -3.15 -4.75
C LEU A 49 8.27 -4.21 -5.84
N ASP A 50 9.29 -5.06 -5.96
CA ASP A 50 9.28 -6.11 -6.95
C ASP A 50 8.04 -7.00 -6.77
N ALA A 51 7.30 -7.18 -7.85
CA ALA A 51 6.34 -8.27 -7.92
C ALA A 51 7.13 -9.58 -7.99
N GLU A 52 6.51 -10.71 -7.63
CA GLU A 52 7.08 -12.01 -7.98
C GLU A 52 7.21 -12.10 -9.51
N ASP A 53 8.37 -11.71 -10.02
CA ASP A 53 8.82 -12.01 -11.35
C ASP A 53 9.94 -13.06 -11.24
N ASN A 54 10.24 -13.75 -12.34
CA ASN A 54 11.16 -14.89 -12.33
C ASN A 54 12.63 -14.52 -12.04
N ARG A 55 12.94 -13.29 -11.61
CA ARG A 55 14.32 -12.81 -11.37
C ARG A 55 14.78 -12.96 -9.92
N TYR A 56 13.87 -12.81 -8.96
CA TYR A 56 14.20 -12.86 -7.54
C TYR A 56 13.37 -13.92 -6.83
N LYS A 57 13.97 -14.66 -5.90
CA LYS A 57 13.19 -15.56 -5.06
C LYS A 57 12.36 -14.75 -4.06
N SER A 58 11.19 -15.27 -3.68
CA SER A 58 10.27 -14.56 -2.78
C SER A 58 10.87 -14.21 -1.40
N ASP A 59 11.93 -14.89 -0.96
CA ASP A 59 12.67 -14.62 0.27
C ASP A 59 13.76 -13.55 0.12
N GLU A 60 14.14 -13.22 -1.11
CA GLU A 60 15.13 -12.18 -1.44
C GLU A 60 14.47 -10.82 -1.67
N ILE A 61 13.15 -10.76 -1.89
CA ILE A 61 12.40 -9.52 -2.14
C ILE A 61 12.11 -8.78 -0.83
N ASP A 62 12.36 -7.46 -0.84
CA ASP A 62 12.07 -6.54 0.26
C ASP A 62 10.60 -6.61 0.70
N LYS A 63 10.35 -6.31 1.99
CA LYS A 63 9.00 -6.30 2.56
C LYS A 63 8.70 -4.97 3.23
N LEU A 64 7.52 -4.42 2.95
CA LEU A 64 6.98 -3.30 3.69
C LEU A 64 6.12 -3.82 4.84
N VAL A 65 6.55 -3.58 6.08
CA VAL A 65 5.81 -3.97 7.29
C VAL A 65 5.26 -2.72 7.98
N ILE A 66 3.94 -2.66 8.11
CA ILE A 66 3.22 -1.58 8.78
C ILE A 66 2.61 -2.15 10.07
N GLY A 67 2.85 -1.46 11.18
CA GLY A 67 2.32 -1.83 12.49
C GLY A 67 0.79 -1.76 12.59
N LYS A 68 0.27 -1.86 13.81
CA LYS A 68 -1.16 -1.67 14.11
C LYS A 68 -1.46 -0.20 14.38
N PHE A 69 -2.70 0.23 14.14
CA PHE A 69 -3.20 1.58 14.44
C PHE A 69 -2.42 2.72 13.77
N CYS A 70 -1.85 2.50 12.59
CA CYS A 70 -1.16 3.53 11.82
C CYS A 70 -2.14 4.31 10.93
N SER A 71 -2.11 5.63 11.03
CA SER A 71 -2.85 6.54 10.15
C SER A 71 -1.95 7.01 9.01
N ILE A 72 -2.30 6.67 7.77
CA ILE A 72 -1.50 7.02 6.60
C ILE A 72 -2.24 8.00 5.70
N ALA A 73 -1.63 9.15 5.46
CA ALA A 73 -2.20 10.24 4.69
C ALA A 73 -2.08 10.05 3.16
N THR A 74 -2.94 10.76 2.44
CA THR A 74 -2.96 10.80 0.97
C THR A 74 -1.60 11.18 0.39
N GLY A 75 -1.20 10.51 -0.69
CA GLY A 75 0.02 10.86 -1.44
C GLY A 75 1.33 10.43 -0.78
N VAL A 76 1.29 9.64 0.30
CA VAL A 76 2.48 8.98 0.85
C VAL A 76 3.22 8.18 -0.23
N LYS A 77 4.54 8.09 -0.11
CA LYS A 77 5.37 7.21 -0.93
C LYS A 77 6.32 6.41 -0.05
N PHE A 78 6.24 5.10 -0.16
CA PHE A 78 7.22 4.17 0.39
C PHE A 78 8.16 3.78 -0.75
N ILE A 79 9.42 4.16 -0.65
CA ILE A 79 10.42 3.80 -1.65
C ILE A 79 11.01 2.46 -1.25
N MET A 80 10.79 1.46 -2.09
CA MET A 80 11.39 0.12 -2.02
C MET A 80 12.43 0.00 -3.14
N GLY A 81 13.02 -1.19 -3.34
CA GLY A 81 13.99 -1.45 -4.40
C GLY A 81 15.44 -1.46 -3.93
N GLY A 82 15.68 -1.99 -2.72
CA GLY A 82 17.02 -2.30 -2.23
C GLY A 82 17.55 -3.66 -2.71
N THR A 83 16.78 -4.36 -3.54
CA THR A 83 16.96 -5.75 -3.98
C THR A 83 17.35 -5.90 -5.44
#